data_AF-A0A2M7NFD9-F1
#
_entry.id   AF-A0A2M7NFD9-F1
#
_cell.length_a   1.000
_cell.length_b   1.000
_cell.length_c   1.000
_cell.angle_alpha   90.00
_cell.angle_beta   90.00
_cell.angle_gamma   90.00
#
_symmetry.space_group_name_H-M   'P 1'
#
loop_
_entity.id
_entity.type
_entity.pdbx_description
1 polymer ?
#
loop_
_entity_poly.entity_id
_entity_poly.type
_entity_poly.pdbx_seq_one_letter_code
_entity_poly.pdbx_strand_id
1 'polypeptide(L)'
;MQKHATQLKNYDKNLEELANELGDLRYDALSEFLLHLSKKLKKDSLADRERNRIQLANNLKNASNAVKESSYSIKKAWKICEPFMKE
;
A
#
# COMPACT_ATOMS: atom_id res chain seq x y z
N MET A 1 20.10 -14.47 -2.76
CA MET A 1 18.72 -14.42 -2.24
C MET A 1 18.59 -13.11 -1.47
N GLN A 2 17.77 -12.15 -1.91
CA GLN A 2 17.54 -10.93 -1.13
C GLN A 2 16.78 -11.34 0.13
N LYS A 3 17.34 -11.12 1.32
CA LYS A 3 16.63 -11.40 2.58
C LYS A 3 15.41 -10.47 2.66
N HIS A 4 14.22 -11.04 2.81
CA HIS A 4 13.02 -10.26 3.09
C HIS A 4 13.17 -9.64 4.48
N ALA A 5 13.17 -8.31 4.54
CA ALA A 5 13.26 -7.61 5.81
C ALA A 5 11.96 -7.80 6.59
N THR A 6 12.07 -8.09 7.89
CA THR A 6 10.93 -8.17 8.81
C THR A 6 10.63 -6.82 9.47
N GLN A 7 11.54 -5.85 9.30
CA GLN A 7 11.45 -4.49 9.84
C GLN A 7 11.98 -3.49 8.79
N LEU A 8 11.49 -2.25 8.85
CA LEU A 8 12.02 -1.15 8.05
C LEU A 8 13.34 -0.68 8.65
N LYS A 9 14.40 -0.56 7.84
CA LYS A 9 15.77 -0.30 8.33
C LYS A 9 15.94 1.05 9.05
N ASN A 10 15.11 2.04 8.73
CA ASN A 10 15.21 3.41 9.23
C ASN A 10 13.89 3.84 9.89
N TYR A 11 13.25 2.91 10.58
CA TYR A 11 12.00 3.14 11.30
C TYR A 11 12.07 2.35 12.61
N ASP A 12 12.20 3.08 13.71
CA ASP A 12 12.53 2.49 15.01
C ASP A 12 11.31 1.92 15.74
N LYS A 13 10.11 2.21 15.22
CA LYS A 13 8.83 1.77 15.76
C LYS A 13 8.38 0.45 15.14
N ASN A 14 7.42 -0.20 15.79
CA ASN A 14 6.92 -1.49 15.32
C ASN A 14 5.87 -1.34 14.18
N LEU A 15 5.45 -2.47 13.59
CA LEU A 15 4.52 -2.46 12.45
C LEU A 15 3.10 -1.98 12.80
N GLU A 16 2.67 -2.10 14.06
CA GLU A 16 1.38 -1.57 14.54
C GLU A 16 1.44 -0.04 14.62
N GLU A 17 2.52 0.51 15.17
CA GLU A 17 2.75 1.95 15.19
C GLU A 17 2.84 2.53 13.78
N LEU A 18 3.49 1.84 12.85
CA LEU A 18 3.52 2.24 11.44
C LEU A 18 2.12 2.28 10.83
N ALA A 19 1.27 1.29 11.15
CA ALA A 19 -0.09 1.25 10.65
C ALA A 19 -0.92 2.43 11.18
N ASN A 20 -0.75 2.79 12.45
CA ASN A 20 -1.39 3.97 13.05
C ASN A 20 -0.90 5.27 12.38
N GLU A 21 0.42 5.46 12.25
CA GLU A 21 0.98 6.65 11.62
C GLU A 21 0.56 6.81 10.14
N LEU A 22 0.47 5.71 9.40
CA LEU A 22 -0.07 5.73 8.04
C LEU A 22 -1.58 6.02 8.03
N GLY A 23 -2.33 5.47 8.99
CA GLY A 23 -3.78 5.68 9.13
C GLY A 23 -4.16 7.11 9.49
N ASP A 24 -3.29 7.80 10.25
CA ASP A 24 -3.46 9.20 10.66
C ASP A 24 -3.12 10.21 9.55
N LEU A 25 -2.57 9.74 8.43
CA LEU A 25 -2.38 10.61 7.26
C LEU A 25 -3.72 11.15 6.77
N ARG A 26 -3.68 12.40 6.31
CA ARG A 26 -4.81 12.98 5.57
C ARG A 26 -5.16 12.10 4.37
N TYR A 27 -6.46 11.95 4.09
CA TYR A 27 -6.94 10.93 3.16
C TYR A 27 -6.39 11.08 1.74
N ASP A 28 -6.06 12.29 1.27
CA ASP A 28 -5.35 12.49 0.01
C ASP A 28 -3.97 11.81 0.03
N ALA A 29 -3.16 12.08 1.06
CA ALA A 29 -1.83 11.51 1.24
C ALA A 29 -1.89 9.98 1.46
N LEU A 30 -2.81 9.49 2.28
CA LEU A 30 -3.00 8.04 2.47
C LEU A 30 -3.40 7.35 1.17
N SER A 31 -4.28 7.97 0.38
CA SER A 31 -4.68 7.41 -0.92
C SER A 31 -3.49 7.30 -1.88
N GLU A 32 -2.58 8.27 -1.87
CA GLU A 32 -1.37 8.26 -2.68
C GLU A 32 -0.40 7.15 -2.23
N PHE A 33 -0.17 7.03 -0.92
CA PHE A 33 0.64 5.94 -0.36
C PHE A 33 0.12 4.56 -0.79
N LEU A 34 -1.19 4.31 -0.62
CA LEU A 34 -1.82 3.04 -1.01
C LEU A 34 -1.67 2.78 -2.53
N LEU A 35 -1.79 3.82 -3.36
CA LEU A 35 -1.57 3.68 -4.79
C LEU A 35 -0.12 3.26 -5.10
N HIS A 36 0.87 3.85 -4.43
CA HIS A 36 2.27 3.45 -4.59
C HIS A 36 2.53 2.03 -4.11
N LEU A 37 1.98 1.64 -2.96
CA LEU A 37 2.08 0.29 -2.43
C LEU A 37 1.47 -0.74 -3.41
N SER A 38 0.29 -0.43 -3.97
CA SER A 38 -0.35 -1.30 -4.96
C SER A 38 0.52 -1.52 -6.20
N LYS A 39 1.20 -0.45 -6.69
CA LYS A 39 2.12 -0.53 -7.84
C LYS A 39 3.34 -1.39 -7.52
N LYS A 40 3.89 -1.28 -6.31
CA LYS A 40 5.01 -2.13 -5.88
C LYS A 40 4.64 -3.61 -5.84
N LEU A 41 3.50 -3.95 -5.24
CA LEU A 41 2.99 -5.32 -5.20
C LEU A 41 2.73 -5.88 -6.61
N LYS A 42 2.22 -5.05 -7.54
CA LYS A 42 2.05 -5.42 -8.94
C LYS A 42 3.40 -5.74 -9.60
N LYS A 43 4.42 -4.91 -9.38
CA LYS A 43 5.76 -5.14 -9.91
C LYS A 43 6.34 -6.48 -9.43
N ASP A 44 6.16 -6.79 -8.15
CA ASP A 44 6.63 -8.05 -7.57
C ASP A 44 5.86 -9.26 -8.13
N SER A 45 4.53 -9.13 -8.28
CA SER A 45 3.70 -10.13 -8.95
C SER A 45 4.21 -10.46 -10.37
N LEU A 46 4.54 -9.44 -11.16
CA LEU A 46 5.08 -9.64 -12.51
C LEU A 46 6.44 -10.35 -12.47
N ALA A 47 7.34 -9.93 -11.57
CA ALA A 47 8.65 -10.56 -11.41
C ALA A 47 8.55 -12.04 -10.98
N ASP A 48 7.60 -12.40 -10.11
CA ASP A 48 7.38 -13.80 -9.73
C ASP A 48 6.72 -14.60 -10.84
N ARG A 49 5.87 -13.98 -11.67
CA ARG A 49 5.30 -14.62 -12.86
C ARG A 49 6.37 -14.98 -13.87
N GLU A 50 7.30 -14.07 -14.14
CA GLU A 50 8.47 -14.30 -15.01
C GLU A 50 9.36 -15.46 -14.52
N ARG A 51 9.40 -15.68 -13.20
CA ARG A 51 10.12 -16.78 -12.55
C ARG A 51 9.29 -18.07 -12.44
N ASN A 52 8.17 -18.19 -13.14
CA ASN A 52 7.23 -19.32 -13.10
C ASN A 52 6.63 -19.62 -11.72
N ARG A 53 6.60 -18.66 -10.79
CA ARG A 53 5.96 -18.79 -9.46
C ARG A 53 4.52 -18.33 -9.52
N ILE A 54 3.71 -19.06 -10.29
CA ILE A 54 2.37 -18.62 -10.70
C ILE A 54 1.43 -18.34 -9.52
N GLN A 55 1.41 -19.22 -8.51
CA GLN A 55 0.54 -19.02 -7.34
C GLN A 55 0.95 -17.78 -6.53
N LEU A 56 2.25 -17.55 -6.33
CA LEU A 56 2.77 -16.37 -5.64
C LEU A 56 2.42 -15.09 -6.41
N ALA A 57 2.67 -15.10 -7.73
CA ALA A 57 2.32 -13.99 -8.60
C ALA A 57 0.83 -13.64 -8.54
N ASN A 58 -0.05 -14.65 -8.55
CA ASN A 58 -1.49 -14.45 -8.47
C ASN A 58 -1.91 -13.84 -7.12
N ASN A 59 -1.36 -14.34 -6.00
CA ASN A 59 -1.66 -13.77 -4.68
C ASN A 59 -1.19 -12.32 -4.56
N LEU A 60 0.02 -11.99 -5.04
CA LEU A 60 0.52 -10.61 -5.06
C LEU A 60 -0.30 -9.70 -5.98
N LYS A 61 -0.79 -10.22 -7.11
CA LYS A 61 -1.69 -9.47 -8.01
C LYS A 61 -3.01 -9.15 -7.31
N ASN A 62 -3.58 -10.11 -6.59
CA ASN A 62 -4.83 -9.92 -5.85
C ASN A 62 -4.64 -8.88 -4.73
N ALA A 63 -3.55 -8.97 -3.97
CA ALA A 63 -3.20 -7.97 -2.96
C ALA A 63 -3.03 -6.57 -3.57
N SER A 64 -2.31 -6.47 -4.70
CA SER A 64 -2.17 -5.21 -5.44
C SER A 64 -3.52 -4.62 -5.83
N ASN A 65 -4.42 -5.42 -6.40
CA ASN A 65 -5.76 -4.97 -6.79
C ASN A 65 -6.57 -4.49 -5.57
N ALA A 66 -6.57 -5.25 -4.48
CA ALA A 66 -7.30 -4.86 -3.27
C ALA A 66 -6.78 -3.53 -2.68
N VAL A 67 -5.46 -3.37 -2.55
CA VAL A 67 -4.85 -2.12 -2.05
C VAL A 67 -5.13 -0.95 -2.98
N LYS A 68 -5.17 -1.18 -4.30
CA LYS A 68 -5.55 -0.15 -5.29
C LYS A 68 -7.01 0.29 -5.12
N GLU A 69 -7.93 -0.64 -4.91
CA GLU A 69 -9.33 -0.30 -4.62
C GLU A 69 -9.47 0.45 -3.29
N SER A 70 -8.69 0.08 -2.26
CA SER A 70 -8.60 0.84 -1.00
C SER A 70 -8.15 2.28 -1.24
N SER A 71 -7.12 2.50 -2.07
CA SER A 71 -6.69 3.86 -2.46
C SER A 71 -7.84 4.67 -3.07
N TYR A 72 -8.63 4.08 -3.96
CA TYR A 72 -9.77 4.76 -4.57
C TYR A 72 -10.88 5.08 -3.57
N SER A 73 -11.17 4.18 -2.64
CA SER A 73 -12.15 4.42 -1.57
C SER A 73 -11.70 5.53 -0.63
N ILE A 74 -10.44 5.55 -0.21
CA ILE A 74 -9.88 6.62 0.64
C ILE A 74 -9.87 7.95 -0.12
N LYS A 75 -9.51 7.97 -1.41
CA LYS A 75 -9.59 9.18 -2.23
C LYS A 75 -11.01 9.74 -2.34
N LYS A 76 -12.03 8.88 -2.38
CA LYS A 76 -13.44 9.31 -2.31
C LYS A 76 -13.77 9.90 -0.94
N ALA A 77 -13.29 9.28 0.15
CA ALA A 77 -13.46 9.82 1.50
C ALA A 77 -12.83 11.21 1.62
N TRP A 78 -11.65 11.43 1.05
CA TRP A 78 -11.04 12.77 0.95
C TRP A 78 -11.98 13.77 0.29
N LYS A 79 -12.50 13.48 -0.90
CA LYS A 79 -13.42 14.38 -1.63
C LYS A 79 -14.67 14.75 -0.83
N ILE A 80 -15.11 13.88 0.08
CA ILE A 80 -16.26 14.15 0.95
C ILE A 80 -15.87 15.10 2.08
N CYS A 81 -14.72 14.87 2.74
CA CYS A 81 -14.32 15.67 3.89
C CYS A 81 -13.57 16.96 3.53
N GLU A 82 -12.93 17.02 2.35
CA GLU A 82 -12.10 18.13 1.87
C GLU A 82 -12.78 19.50 2.02
N PRO A 83 -14.07 19.70 1.66
CA PRO A 83 -14.73 21.00 1.83
C PRO A 83 -14.87 21.46 3.29
N PHE A 84 -14.71 20.55 4.25
CA PHE A 84 -14.84 20.81 5.69
C PHE A 84 -13.49 20.93 6.41
N MET A 85 -12.39 20.63 5.72
CA MET A 85 -11.04 20.79 6.26
C MET A 85 -10.62 22.25 6.10
N LYS A 86 -10.38 22.93 7.21
CA LYS A 86 -9.76 24.27 7.21
C LYS A 86 -8.25 24.09 7.09
N GLU A 87 -7.60 24.87 6.23
CA GLU A 87 -6.14 24.98 6.19
C GLU A 87 -5.57 25.41 7.55
#